data_AF-A0A4Q9LW29-F1
#
_entry.id   AF-A0A4Q9LW29-F1
#
_cell.length_a   1.000
_cell.length_b   1.000
_cell.length_c   1.000
_cell.angle_alpha   90.00
_cell.angle_beta   90.00
_cell.angle_gamma   90.00
#
_symmetry.space_group_name_H-M   'P 1'
#
loop_
_entity.id
_entity.type
_entity.pdbx_description
1 polymer ?
#
loop_
_entity_poly.entity_id
_entity_poly.type
_entity_poly.pdbx_seq_one_letter_code
_entity_poly.pdbx_strand_id
1 'polypeptide(L)'
;MENIGIDIGTFKTVISSSHEKGRIIYDELSKRSFPTAIQLTSPKRRFGNLVIQSRIKINKLFTTDLTDQHNLTHTNMFLQYCRRLIAHTTPTTNITLSIPYTFTDIHKRTILSLFSHPTSTVTL
;
A
#
# COMPACT_ATOMS: atom_id res chain seq x y z
N MET A 1 -20.74 3.02 4.26
CA MET A 1 -19.44 2.32 4.26
C MET A 1 -18.84 2.51 2.87
N GLU A 2 -17.69 3.16 2.79
CA GLU A 2 -17.03 3.47 1.53
C GLU A 2 -16.16 2.28 1.10
N ASN A 3 -16.19 1.93 -0.19
CA ASN A 3 -15.35 0.88 -0.73
C ASN A 3 -14.10 1.50 -1.34
N ILE A 4 -12.94 1.02 -0.91
CA ILE A 4 -11.63 1.47 -1.35
C ILE A 4 -10.99 0.37 -2.18
N GLY A 5 -10.61 0.67 -3.41
CA GLY A 5 -9.79 -0.21 -4.25
C GLY A 5 -8.34 0.23 -4.21
N ILE A 6 -7.43 -0.65 -3.81
CA ILE A 6 -5.99 -0.41 -3.86
C ILE A 6 -5.39 -1.33 -4.91
N ASP A 7 -4.76 -0.75 -5.93
CA ASP A 7 -3.94 -1.50 -6.88
C ASP A 7 -2.47 -1.46 -6.49
N ILE A 8 -1.97 -2.54 -5.88
CA ILE A 8 -0.57 -2.65 -5.46
C ILE A 8 0.22 -3.35 -6.57
N GLY A 9 0.59 -2.58 -7.59
CA GLY A 9 1.53 -3.03 -8.60
C GLY A 9 2.96 -3.15 -8.06
N THR A 10 3.77 -3.95 -8.74
CA THR A 10 5.20 -4.14 -8.43
C THR A 10 6.00 -2.83 -8.45
N PHE A 11 5.61 -1.87 -9.30
CA PHE A 11 6.32 -0.61 -9.50
C PHE A 11 5.55 0.63 -9.06
N LYS A 12 4.23 0.60 -9.16
CA LYS A 12 3.35 1.72 -8.85
C LYS A 12 2.12 1.23 -8.12
N THR A 13 1.57 2.10 -7.28
CA THR A 13 0.32 1.90 -6.56
C THR A 13 -0.67 3.01 -6.91
N VAL A 14 -1.94 2.65 -6.98
CA VAL A 14 -3.07 3.57 -7.13
C VAL A 14 -4.11 3.24 -6.06
N ILE A 15 -4.70 4.26 -5.45
CA ILE A 15 -5.81 4.10 -4.50
C ILE A 15 -7.05 4.80 -5.07
N SER A 16 -8.17 4.10 -5.05
CA SER A 16 -9.46 4.57 -5.53
C SER A 16 -10.52 4.36 -4.47
N SER A 17 -11.58 5.16 -4.54
CA SER A 17 -12.73 5.12 -3.67
C SER A 17 -14.00 5.07 -4.51
N SER A 18 -15.01 4.34 -4.04
CA SER A 18 -16.35 4.34 -4.62
C SER A 18 -17.11 5.66 -4.42
N HIS A 19 -16.61 6.59 -3.61
CA HIS A 19 -17.18 7.92 -3.43
C HIS A 19 -17.21 8.68 -4.76
N GLU A 20 -18.23 9.53 -4.96
CA GLU A 20 -18.35 10.41 -6.16
C GLU A 20 -18.18 9.69 -7.51
N LYS A 21 -18.71 8.47 -7.64
CA LYS A 21 -18.62 7.64 -8.86
C LYS A 21 -17.19 7.21 -9.25
N GLY A 22 -16.30 7.11 -8.26
CA GLY A 22 -14.91 6.71 -8.50
C GLY A 22 -13.96 7.89 -8.34
N ARG A 23 -13.52 8.13 -7.11
CA ARG A 23 -12.52 9.15 -6.79
C ARG A 23 -11.15 8.51 -6.60
N ILE A 24 -10.10 9.15 -7.12
CA ILE A 24 -8.73 8.77 -6.80
C ILE A 24 -8.31 9.41 -5.47
N ILE A 25 -7.73 8.60 -4.58
CA ILE A 25 -7.08 9.08 -3.36
C ILE A 25 -5.63 9.40 -3.73
N TYR A 26 -5.25 10.66 -3.55
CA TYR A 26 -3.92 11.15 -3.87
C TYR A 26 -2.92 10.82 -2.76
N ASP A 27 -1.64 10.74 -3.11
CA ASP A 27 -0.56 10.73 -2.12
C ASP A 27 -0.32 12.12 -1.50
N GLU A 28 0.66 12.24 -0.60
CA GLU A 28 0.99 13.51 0.06
C GLU A 28 1.46 14.61 -0.91
N LEU A 29 1.84 14.26 -2.14
CA LEU A 29 2.25 15.22 -3.19
C LEU A 29 1.15 15.45 -4.23
N SER A 30 -0.10 15.12 -3.90
CA SER A 30 -1.27 15.28 -4.77
C SER A 30 -1.16 14.51 -6.09
N LYS A 31 -0.47 13.35 -6.11
CA LYS A 31 -0.32 12.50 -7.29
C LYS A 31 -1.28 11.31 -7.24
N ARG A 32 -1.87 11.00 -8.40
CA ARG A 32 -2.86 9.91 -8.59
C ARG A 32 -2.26 8.51 -8.44
N SER A 33 -0.97 8.40 -8.75
CA SER A 33 -0.20 7.16 -8.67
C SER A 33 1.15 7.48 -8.04
N PHE A 34 1.67 6.54 -7.27
CA PHE A 34 2.96 6.69 -6.59
C PHE A 34 3.77 5.40 -6.68
N PRO A 35 5.11 5.45 -6.68
CA PRO A 35 5.94 4.27 -6.70
C PRO A 35 5.68 3.31 -5.53
N THR A 36 5.69 2.01 -5.79
CA THR A 36 5.73 0.96 -4.76
C THR A 36 7.14 0.87 -4.20
N ALA A 37 7.55 1.90 -3.47
CA ALA A 37 8.93 2.10 -3.03
C ALA A 37 8.98 2.66 -1.61
N ILE A 38 10.04 2.26 -0.89
CA ILE A 38 10.34 2.74 0.45
C ILE A 38 11.80 3.19 0.50
N GLN A 39 12.05 4.30 1.18
CA GLN A 39 13.38 4.73 1.57
C GLN A 39 13.46 4.77 3.09
N LEU A 40 14.35 3.95 3.66
CA LEU A 40 14.55 3.84 5.10
C LEU A 40 15.43 4.98 5.61
N THR A 41 14.83 6.15 5.76
CA THR A 41 15.46 7.34 6.34
C THR A 41 15.14 7.48 7.82
N SER A 42 16.05 8.09 8.59
CA SER A 42 15.85 8.53 9.98
C SER A 42 15.72 10.06 10.02
N PRO A 43 14.81 10.64 10.81
CA PRO A 43 13.87 9.99 11.75
C PRO A 43 12.58 9.48 11.10
N LYS A 44 12.22 9.99 9.91
CA LYS A 44 11.00 9.63 9.19
C LYS A 44 11.34 8.88 7.93
N ARG A 45 10.72 7.73 7.70
CA ARG A 45 10.79 6.95 6.45
C ARG A 45 10.05 7.68 5.34
N ARG A 46 10.45 7.47 4.09
CA ARG A 46 9.78 8.03 2.91
C ARG A 46 9.16 6.92 2.07
N PHE A 47 8.00 7.23 1.47
CA PHE A 47 7.19 6.30 0.68
C PHE A 47 6.73 6.99 -0.60
N GLY A 48 6.39 6.21 -1.63
CA GLY A 48 5.76 6.76 -2.83
C GLY A 48 6.60 7.84 -3.51
N ASN A 49 5.98 8.96 -3.88
CA ASN A 49 6.67 10.06 -4.56
C ASN A 49 7.57 10.88 -3.63
N LEU A 50 7.54 10.66 -2.31
CA LEU A 50 8.50 11.25 -1.38
C LEU A 50 9.87 10.54 -1.42
N VAL A 51 9.99 9.39 -2.09
CA VAL A 51 11.27 8.70 -2.27
C VAL A 51 12.14 9.51 -3.23
N ILE A 52 13.30 9.96 -2.75
CA ILE A 52 14.25 10.78 -3.53
C ILE A 52 15.47 9.94 -3.86
N GLN A 53 15.96 10.00 -5.10
CA GLN A 53 17.27 9.44 -5.43
C GLN A 53 18.35 10.18 -4.62
N SER A 54 18.94 9.46 -3.67
CA SER A 54 20.01 9.94 -2.80
C SER A 54 20.98 8.78 -2.54
N ARG A 55 22.02 9.00 -1.73
CA ARG A 55 22.96 7.95 -1.31
C ARG A 55 22.28 6.83 -0.49
N ILE A 56 21.06 7.04 -0.02
CA ILE A 56 20.31 6.08 0.79
C ILE A 56 19.59 5.08 -0.12
N LYS A 57 19.81 3.79 0.12
CA LYS A 57 19.20 2.68 -0.63
C LYS A 57 17.68 2.79 -0.67
N ILE A 58 17.14 2.69 -1.88
CA ILE A 58 15.70 2.62 -2.12
C ILE A 58 15.32 1.15 -2.25
N ASN A 59 14.37 0.69 -1.45
CA ASN A 59 13.82 -0.65 -1.55
C ASN A 59 12.60 -0.62 -2.48
N LYS A 60 12.63 -1.50 -3.49
CA LYS A 60 11.56 -1.77 -4.47
C LYS A 60 11.39 -3.28 -4.55
N LEU A 61 10.32 -3.74 -5.21
CA LEU A 61 10.04 -5.17 -5.43
C LEU A 61 9.85 -5.98 -4.13
N PHE A 62 9.67 -5.32 -2.99
CA PHE A 62 9.48 -6.01 -1.71
C PHE A 62 8.14 -6.74 -1.60
N THR A 63 7.27 -6.60 -2.60
CA THR A 63 6.02 -7.35 -2.70
C THR A 63 6.15 -8.64 -3.52
N THR A 64 7.26 -8.90 -4.22
CA THR A 64 7.35 -10.05 -5.14
C THR A 64 7.64 -11.38 -4.44
N ASP A 65 8.29 -11.33 -3.27
CA ASP A 65 8.57 -12.50 -2.44
C ASP A 65 8.28 -12.15 -0.98
N LEU A 66 7.14 -12.65 -0.48
CA LEU A 66 6.70 -12.43 0.90
C LEU A 66 7.21 -13.49 1.88
N THR A 67 8.04 -14.43 1.41
CA THR A 67 8.71 -15.42 2.29
C THR A 67 9.97 -14.84 2.93
N ASP A 68 10.59 -13.84 2.30
CA ASP A 68 11.69 -13.07 2.87
C ASP A 68 11.19 -12.08 3.95
N GLN A 69 11.83 -12.11 5.12
CA GLN A 69 11.42 -11.32 6.28
C GLN A 69 11.60 -9.81 6.06
N HIS A 70 12.61 -9.38 5.28
CA HIS A 70 12.80 -7.97 4.98
C HIS A 70 11.70 -7.45 4.06
N ASN A 71 11.37 -8.22 3.02
CA ASN A 71 10.27 -7.94 2.11
C ASN A 71 8.92 -7.91 2.81
N LEU A 72 8.67 -8.87 3.72
CA LEU A 72 7.48 -8.88 4.55
C LEU A 72 7.36 -7.61 5.40
N THR A 73 8.47 -7.22 6.04
CA THR A 73 8.54 -6.00 6.86
C THR A 73 8.27 -4.74 6.03
N HIS A 74 8.90 -4.63 4.86
CA HIS A 74 8.68 -3.51 3.93
C HIS A 74 7.25 -3.49 3.39
N THR A 75 6.70 -4.64 3.03
CA THR A 75 5.30 -4.77 2.60
C THR A 75 4.35 -4.26 3.68
N ASN A 76 4.55 -4.67 4.94
CA ASN A 76 3.75 -4.15 6.05
C ASN A 76 3.88 -2.63 6.18
N MET A 77 5.10 -2.08 6.18
CA MET A 77 5.31 -0.62 6.25
C MET A 77 4.59 0.13 5.12
N PHE A 78 4.63 -0.40 3.90
CA PHE A 78 3.96 0.20 2.74
C PHE A 78 2.44 0.10 2.81
N LEU A 79 1.91 -1.01 3.31
CA LEU A 79 0.49 -1.18 3.57
C LEU A 79 0.00 -0.16 4.62
N GLN A 80 0.73 0.01 5.73
CA GLN A 80 0.38 1.04 6.72
C GLN A 80 0.44 2.45 6.16
N TYR A 81 1.37 2.71 5.23
CA TYR A 81 1.39 3.96 4.48
C TYR A 81 0.10 4.16 3.66
N CYS A 82 -0.32 3.16 2.89
CA CYS A 82 -1.59 3.21 2.13
C CYS A 82 -2.79 3.47 3.06
N ARG A 83 -2.84 2.80 4.22
CA ARG A 83 -3.88 3.03 5.23
C ARG A 83 -3.89 4.47 5.72
N ARG A 84 -2.72 5.09 5.94
CA ARG A 84 -2.66 6.50 6.33
C ARG A 84 -3.30 7.41 5.28
N LEU A 85 -3.03 7.17 3.99
CA LEU A 85 -3.66 7.94 2.91
C LEU A 85 -5.19 7.79 2.93
N ILE A 86 -5.69 6.59 3.23
CA ILE A 86 -7.13 6.29 3.30
C ILE A 86 -7.78 6.90 4.55
N ALA A 87 -7.11 6.87 5.69
CA ALA A 87 -7.67 7.36 6.96
C ALA A 87 -8.08 8.84 6.92
N HIS A 88 -7.47 9.64 6.03
CA HIS A 88 -7.86 11.02 5.79
C HIS A 88 -9.20 11.20 5.07
N THR A 89 -9.77 10.11 4.53
CA THR A 89 -11.03 10.14 3.77
C THR A 89 -12.22 9.67 4.61
N THR A 90 -12.09 8.57 5.36
CA THR A 90 -13.23 7.95 6.05
C THR A 90 -12.79 7.06 7.23
N PRO A 91 -13.58 7.03 8.33
CA PRO A 91 -13.28 6.22 9.53
C PRO A 91 -13.58 4.72 9.39
N THR A 92 -14.45 4.31 8.45
CA THR A 92 -14.81 2.90 8.22
C THR A 92 -14.88 2.57 6.73
N THR A 93 -14.07 1.59 6.31
CA THR A 93 -13.87 1.28 4.89
C THR A 93 -13.83 -0.22 4.65
N ASN A 94 -14.47 -0.65 3.57
CA ASN A 94 -14.16 -1.93 2.94
C ASN A 94 -13.00 -1.69 1.99
N ILE A 95 -11.94 -2.49 2.08
CA ILE A 95 -10.77 -2.34 1.22
C ILE A 95 -10.59 -3.59 0.38
N THR A 96 -10.52 -3.44 -0.94
CA THR A 96 -10.17 -4.49 -1.88
C THR A 96 -8.79 -4.21 -2.45
N LEU A 97 -7.87 -5.17 -2.32
CA LEU A 97 -6.51 -5.07 -2.84
C LEU A 97 -6.38 -5.89 -4.13
N SER A 98 -6.06 -5.28 -5.27
CA SER A 98 -5.56 -6.08 -6.40
C SER A 98 -4.11 -6.46 -6.17
N ILE A 99 -3.85 -7.75 -6.33
CA ILE A 99 -2.54 -8.38 -6.16
C ILE A 99 -2.15 -9.13 -7.43
N PRO A 100 -0.85 -9.41 -7.65
CA PRO A 100 -0.41 -10.21 -8.79
C PRO A 100 -1.06 -11.60 -8.81
N TYR A 101 -1.42 -12.06 -10.01
CA TYR A 101 -2.03 -13.39 -10.19
C TYR A 101 -1.12 -14.55 -9.76
N THR A 102 0.19 -14.30 -9.67
CA THR A 102 1.20 -15.28 -9.24
C THR A 102 1.19 -15.51 -7.72
N PHE A 103 0.40 -14.75 -6.95
CA PHE A 103 0.36 -14.90 -5.50
C PHE A 103 -0.38 -16.17 -5.10
N THR A 104 0.33 -17.02 -4.35
CA THR A 104 -0.22 -18.23 -3.74
C THR A 104 -1.18 -17.87 -2.61
N ASP A 105 -1.95 -18.85 -2.12
CA ASP A 105 -2.88 -18.61 -1.01
C ASP A 105 -2.16 -18.25 0.30
N ILE A 106 -0.90 -18.66 0.45
CA ILE A 106 -0.06 -18.21 1.58
C ILE A 106 0.19 -16.71 1.46
N HIS A 107 0.62 -16.22 0.28
CA HIS A 107 0.84 -14.79 0.07
C HIS A 107 -0.43 -13.96 0.32
N LYS A 108 -1.58 -14.46 -0.18
CA LYS A 108 -2.91 -13.86 0.04
C LYS A 108 -3.24 -13.73 1.53
N ARG A 109 -3.13 -14.83 2.29
CA ARG A 109 -3.39 -14.83 3.73
C ARG A 109 -2.44 -13.92 4.49
N THR A 110 -1.15 -13.90 4.11
CA THR A 110 -0.16 -13.02 4.72
C THR A 110 -0.52 -11.56 4.53
N ILE A 111 -0.89 -11.13 3.32
CA ILE A 111 -1.31 -9.74 3.07
C ILE A 111 -2.56 -9.37 3.85
N LEU A 112 -3.58 -10.24 3.84
CA LEU A 112 -4.81 -10.03 4.62
C LEU A 112 -4.50 -9.88 6.11
N SER A 113 -3.62 -10.72 6.64
CA SER A 113 -3.17 -10.64 8.04
C SER A 113 -2.45 -9.32 8.33
N LEU A 114 -1.46 -8.94 7.50
CA LEU A 114 -0.70 -7.69 7.66
C LEU A 114 -1.60 -6.44 7.58
N PHE A 115 -2.62 -6.49 6.73
CA PHE A 115 -3.51 -5.37 6.50
C PHE A 115 -4.78 -5.40 7.35
N SER A 116 -4.99 -6.40 8.19
CA SER A 116 -6.16 -6.46 9.07
C SER A 116 -6.20 -5.27 10.05
N HIS A 117 -7.40 -4.74 10.31
CA HIS A 117 -7.61 -3.64 11.26
C HIS A 117 -9.05 -3.67 11.80
N PRO A 118 -9.31 -3.37 13.10
CA PRO A 118 -10.66 -3.41 13.68
C PRO A 118 -11.76 -2.59 12.96
N THR A 119 -11.40 -1.56 12.22
CA THR A 119 -12.32 -0.60 11.60
C THR A 119 -12.43 -0.78 10.08
N SER A 120 -11.78 -1.81 9.52
CA SER A 120 -11.78 -2.06 8.08
C SER A 120 -11.88 -3.54 7.78
N THR A 121 -12.71 -3.90 6.81
CA THR A 121 -12.73 -5.24 6.24
C THR A 121 -11.86 -5.24 4.99
N VAL A 122 -10.92 -6.18 4.89
CA VAL A 122 -9.99 -6.29 3.76
C VAL A 122 -10.28 -7.54 2.93
N THR A 123 -10.38 -7.39 1.62
CA THR A 123 -10.53 -8.46 0.64
C THR A 123 -9.47 -8.34 -0.46
N LEU A 124 -9.29 -9.40 -1.24
CA LEU A 124 -8.38 -9.48 -2.39
C LEU A 124 -9.17 -9.71 -3.68
#